data_AF-X1EVZ9-F1
#
_entry.id   AF-X1EVZ9-F1
#
_cell.length_a   1.000
_cell.length_b   1.000
_cell.length_c   1.000
_cell.angle_alpha   90.00
_cell.angle_beta   90.00
_cell.angle_gamma   90.00
#
_symmetry.space_group_name_H-M   'P 1'
#
loop_
_entity.id
_entity.type
_entity.pdbx_description
1 polymer ?
#
loop_
_entity_poly.entity_id
_entity_poly.type
_entity_poly.pdbx_seq_one_letter_code
_entity_poly.pdbx_strand_id
1 'polypeptide(L)'
;MVNEREWEINAVKKIAEIMCASARTAPKAKGIDNIETLILSEEQKEMVIDEMRRIAEEERVGTMRNTFLRDANNLKDSHQVVIIGTKLKTIGIPYCGYCGFHDCKACKDAEG
;
A
#
# COMPACT_ATOMS: atom_id res chain seq x y z
N MET A 1 -6.55 25.52 -23.44
CA MET A 1 -7.49 25.80 -22.35
C MET A 1 -7.67 24.50 -21.62
N VAL A 2 -7.33 24.46 -20.34
CA VAL A 2 -7.34 23.26 -19.50
C VAL A 2 -8.75 23.13 -18.93
N ASN A 3 -9.40 21.96 -19.03
CA ASN A 3 -10.77 21.77 -18.54
C ASN A 3 -10.80 21.34 -17.07
N GLU A 4 -11.98 21.34 -16.45
CA GLU A 4 -12.16 21.03 -15.02
C GLU A 4 -11.57 19.67 -14.62
N ARG A 5 -11.69 18.67 -15.50
CA ARG A 5 -11.18 17.31 -15.27
C ARG A 5 -9.65 17.26 -15.25
N GLU A 6 -9.00 18.05 -16.10
CA GLU A 6 -7.54 18.09 -16.13
C GLU A 6 -6.97 18.76 -14.87
N TRP A 7 -7.64 19.77 -14.30
CA TRP A 7 -7.28 20.34 -12.99
C TRP A 7 -7.46 19.35 -11.84
N GLU A 8 -8.56 18.60 -11.86
CA GLU A 8 -8.82 17.56 -10.86
C GLU A 8 -7.70 16.50 -10.85
N ILE A 9 -7.35 15.97 -12.03
CA ILE A 9 -6.28 14.96 -12.16
C ILE A 9 -4.93 15.52 -11.67
N ASN A 10 -4.61 16.75 -12.05
CA ASN A 10 -3.36 17.39 -11.61
C ASN A 10 -3.33 17.63 -10.10
N ALA A 11 -4.46 18.01 -9.49
CA ALA A 11 -4.57 18.14 -8.05
C ALA A 11 -4.39 16.79 -7.34
N VAL A 12 -5.02 15.72 -7.85
CA VAL A 12 -4.88 14.37 -7.29
C VAL A 12 -3.42 13.89 -7.31
N LYS A 13 -2.68 14.12 -8.41
CA LYS A 13 -1.25 13.79 -8.49
C LYS A 13 -0.44 14.51 -7.40
N LYS A 14 -0.69 15.81 -7.20
CA LYS A 14 -0.06 16.60 -6.14
C LYS A 14 -0.39 16.07 -4.74
N ILE A 15 -1.64 15.70 -4.51
CA ILE A 15 -2.09 15.13 -3.24
C ILE A 15 -1.42 13.78 -2.98
N ALA A 16 -1.25 12.93 -3.99
CA ALA A 16 -0.54 11.67 -3.85
C ALA A 16 0.91 11.86 -3.34
N GLU A 17 1.64 12.84 -3.88
CA GLU A 17 2.98 13.20 -3.40
C GLU A 17 2.95 13.63 -1.92
N ILE A 18 1.99 14.47 -1.53
CA ILE A 18 1.83 14.96 -0.16
C ILE A 18 1.44 13.82 0.80
N MET A 19 0.57 12.90 0.37
CA MET A 19 0.20 11.72 1.14
C MET A 19 1.42 10.83 1.42
N CYS A 20 2.24 10.59 0.40
CA CYS A 20 3.49 9.84 0.54
C CYS A 20 4.44 10.53 1.54
N ALA A 21 4.68 11.83 1.38
CA ALA A 21 5.52 12.61 2.29
C ALA A 21 4.99 12.57 3.74
N SER A 22 3.67 12.70 3.91
CA SER A 22 3.01 12.65 5.22
C SER A 22 3.17 11.28 5.88
N ALA A 23 2.98 10.20 5.11
CA ALA A 23 3.15 8.83 5.59
C ALA A 23 4.58 8.58 6.08
N ARG A 24 5.59 9.01 5.32
CA ARG A 24 7.02 8.89 5.66
C ARG A 24 7.42 9.75 6.87
N THR A 25 6.88 10.96 6.99
CA THR A 25 7.29 11.94 8.02
C THR A 25 6.50 11.86 9.33
N ALA A 26 5.37 11.14 9.38
CA ALA A 26 4.60 10.97 10.61
C ALA A 26 5.48 10.42 11.77
N PRO A 27 5.19 10.71 13.05
CA PRO A 27 6.01 10.21 14.16
C PRO A 27 5.97 8.67 14.24
N LYS A 28 7.15 8.04 14.39
CA LYS A 28 7.30 6.58 14.53
C LYS A 28 8.16 6.23 15.73
N ALA A 29 8.00 5.01 16.23
CA ALA A 29 8.78 4.50 17.34
C ALA A 29 10.29 4.60 17.05
N LYS A 30 11.01 5.26 17.97
CA LYS A 30 12.45 5.55 17.86
C LYS A 30 12.87 6.34 16.61
N GLY A 31 11.93 7.02 15.94
CA GLY A 31 12.20 7.74 14.68
C GLY A 31 12.55 6.82 13.51
N ILE A 32 12.30 5.51 13.62
CA ILE A 32 12.61 4.55 12.57
C ILE A 32 11.45 4.50 11.60
N ASP A 33 11.74 4.84 10.35
CA ASP A 33 10.77 4.83 9.27
C ASP A 33 10.94 3.58 8.41
N ASN A 34 10.07 2.60 8.67
CA ASN A 34 9.99 1.36 7.89
C ASN A 34 8.93 1.42 6.79
N ILE A 35 8.22 2.55 6.64
CA ILE A 35 7.19 2.72 5.61
C ILE A 35 7.89 2.96 4.27
N GLU A 36 7.38 2.32 3.23
CA GLU A 36 7.74 2.61 1.84
C GLU A 36 6.48 3.06 1.11
N THR A 37 6.63 4.00 0.18
CA THR A 37 5.50 4.57 -0.56
C THR A 37 5.82 4.58 -2.04
N LEU A 38 4.84 4.19 -2.86
CA LEU A 38 4.93 4.22 -4.32
C LEU A 38 3.67 4.85 -4.91
N ILE A 39 3.85 5.76 -5.86
CA ILE A 39 2.77 6.32 -6.67
C ILE A 39 2.84 5.59 -8.01
N LEU A 40 1.80 4.84 -8.37
CA LEU A 40 1.82 4.05 -9.60
C LEU A 40 1.73 4.93 -10.84
N SER A 41 2.52 4.64 -11.87
CA SER A 41 2.22 5.15 -13.22
C SER A 41 0.93 4.51 -13.74
N GLU A 42 0.38 5.05 -14.84
CA GLU A 42 -0.80 4.44 -15.46
C GLU A 42 -0.51 3.02 -15.95
N GLU A 43 0.69 2.77 -16.49
CA GLU A 43 1.13 1.44 -16.91
C GLU A 43 1.23 0.48 -15.72
N GLN A 44 1.81 0.92 -14.61
CA GLN A 44 1.91 0.11 -13.39
C GLN A 44 0.53 -0.16 -12.78
N LYS A 45 -0.39 0.81 -12.85
CA LYS A 45 -1.78 0.64 -12.41
C LYS A 45 -2.48 -0.43 -13.23
N GLU A 46 -2.33 -0.42 -14.56
CA GLU A 46 -2.93 -1.45 -15.43
C GLU A 46 -2.35 -2.85 -15.12
N MET A 47 -1.03 -2.96 -14.90
CA MET A 47 -0.42 -4.24 -14.49
C MET A 47 -1.03 -4.80 -13.20
N VAL A 48 -1.33 -3.94 -12.22
CA VAL A 48 -1.99 -4.37 -10.97
C VAL A 48 -3.44 -4.80 -11.23
N ILE A 49 -4.18 -4.05 -12.06
CA ILE A 49 -5.56 -4.38 -12.43
C ILE A 49 -5.62 -5.75 -13.13
N ASP A 50 -4.73 -6.00 -14.07
CA ASP A 50 -4.66 -7.26 -14.81
C ASP A 50 -4.32 -8.43 -13.89
N GLU A 51 -3.39 -8.23 -12.95
CA GLU A 51 -3.05 -9.25 -11.98
C GLU A 51 -4.23 -9.56 -11.03
N MET A 52 -4.97 -8.54 -10.58
CA MET A 52 -6.19 -8.74 -9.78
C MET A 52 -7.27 -9.51 -10.56
N ARG A 53 -7.43 -9.24 -11.87
CA ARG A 53 -8.36 -9.99 -12.73
C ARG A 53 -7.91 -11.44 -12.90
N ARG A 54 -6.62 -11.67 -13.13
CA ARG A 54 -6.04 -13.02 -13.25
C ARG A 54 -6.30 -13.84 -11.98
N ILE A 55 -6.01 -13.28 -10.81
CA ILE A 55 -6.30 -13.93 -9.51
C ILE A 55 -7.79 -14.26 -9.40
N ALA A 56 -8.67 -13.33 -9.76
CA ALA A 56 -10.11 -13.57 -9.70
C ALA A 56 -10.60 -14.67 -10.66
N GLU A 57 -9.96 -14.81 -11.82
CA GLU A 57 -10.24 -15.88 -12.78
C GLU A 57 -9.82 -17.26 -12.26
N GLU A 58 -8.67 -17.33 -11.60
CA GLU A 58 -8.11 -18.55 -11.01
C GLU A 58 -8.86 -18.97 -9.73
N GLU A 59 -9.36 -18.01 -8.96
CA GLU A 59 -10.14 -18.26 -7.76
C GLU A 59 -11.55 -18.78 -8.10
N ARG A 60 -11.78 -20.07 -7.80
CA ARG A 60 -13.01 -20.79 -8.15
C ARG A 60 -13.99 -20.98 -6.97
N VAL A 61 -13.64 -20.53 -5.77
CA VAL A 61 -14.45 -20.76 -4.56
C VAL A 61 -14.50 -19.51 -3.68
N GLY A 62 -15.71 -19.14 -3.24
CA GLY A 62 -15.92 -18.11 -2.22
C GLY A 62 -16.05 -16.66 -2.73
N THR A 63 -16.11 -15.72 -1.79
CA THR A 63 -16.31 -14.27 -2.03
C THR A 63 -15.06 -13.56 -2.54
N MET A 64 -13.93 -14.26 -2.63
CA MET A 64 -12.62 -13.68 -2.94
C MET A 64 -12.52 -13.21 -4.39
N ARG A 65 -13.03 -14.00 -5.34
CA ARG A 65 -13.18 -13.60 -6.75
C ARG A 65 -13.90 -12.26 -6.90
N ASN A 66 -15.05 -12.12 -6.24
CA ASN A 66 -15.86 -10.91 -6.33
C ASN A 66 -15.14 -9.69 -5.72
N THR A 67 -14.31 -9.92 -4.69
CA THR A 67 -13.51 -8.87 -4.05
C THR A 67 -12.44 -8.36 -5.00
N PHE A 68 -11.65 -9.24 -5.60
CA PHE A 68 -10.60 -8.85 -6.56
C PHE A 68 -11.15 -8.16 -7.80
N LEU A 69 -12.26 -8.65 -8.39
CA LEU A 69 -12.89 -7.99 -9.53
C LEU A 69 -13.43 -6.60 -9.20
N ARG A 70 -14.08 -6.45 -8.04
CA ARG A 70 -14.56 -5.15 -7.57
C ARG A 70 -13.40 -4.18 -7.40
N ASP A 71 -12.32 -4.62 -6.76
CA ASP A 71 -11.18 -3.74 -6.46
C ASP A 71 -10.41 -3.38 -7.75
N ALA A 72 -10.26 -4.31 -8.69
CA ALA A 72 -9.71 -4.02 -10.02
C ALA A 72 -10.52 -2.93 -10.76
N ASN A 73 -11.85 -2.96 -10.68
CA ASN A 73 -12.69 -1.92 -11.27
C ASN A 73 -12.55 -0.59 -10.53
N ASN A 74 -12.46 -0.59 -9.20
CA ASN A 74 -12.20 0.64 -8.43
C ASN A 74 -10.86 1.28 -8.83
N LEU A 75 -9.82 0.47 -9.05
CA LEU A 75 -8.51 0.96 -9.51
C LEU A 75 -8.59 1.55 -10.92
N LYS A 76 -9.37 0.93 -11.82
CA LYS A 76 -9.59 1.44 -13.18
C LYS A 76 -10.22 2.83 -13.18
N ASP A 77 -11.18 3.05 -12.29
CA ASP A 77 -11.89 4.33 -12.17
C ASP A 77 -11.12 5.38 -11.34
N SER A 78 -9.96 5.00 -10.77
CA SER A 78 -9.14 5.89 -9.95
C SER A 78 -8.16 6.71 -10.81
N HIS A 79 -8.11 8.02 -10.53
CA HIS A 79 -7.17 8.95 -11.17
C HIS A 79 -5.70 8.71 -10.79
N GLN A 80 -5.44 8.18 -9.60
CA GLN A 80 -4.10 7.88 -9.10
C GLN A 80 -4.18 6.79 -8.02
N VAL A 81 -3.16 5.96 -7.93
CA VAL A 81 -3.01 4.95 -6.88
C VAL A 81 -1.72 5.22 -6.09
N VAL A 82 -1.85 5.21 -4.76
CA VAL A 82 -0.73 5.24 -3.81
C VAL A 82 -0.67 3.89 -3.10
N ILE A 83 0.49 3.26 -3.14
CA ILE A 83 0.80 2.03 -2.41
C ILE A 83 1.63 2.41 -1.20
N ILE A 84 1.21 1.94 -0.01
CA ILE A 84 1.96 2.07 1.23
C ILE A 84 2.36 0.66 1.68
N GLY A 85 3.65 0.40 1.66
CA GLY A 85 4.25 -0.83 2.17
C GLY A 85 4.97 -0.60 3.49
N THR A 86 5.35 -1.68 4.17
CA THR A 86 6.21 -1.63 5.35
C THR A 86 7.27 -2.73 5.28
N LYS A 87 8.48 -2.40 5.73
CA LYS A 87 9.54 -3.40 5.95
C LYS A 87 9.29 -4.10 7.28
N LEU A 88 9.32 -5.42 7.27
CA LEU A 88 9.33 -6.23 8.49
C LEU A 88 10.72 -6.12 9.12
N LYS A 89 10.80 -5.36 10.21
CA LYS A 89 12.05 -5.17 10.96
C LYS A 89 11.76 -4.88 12.41
N THR A 90 12.36 -5.65 13.31
CA THR A 90 12.32 -5.38 14.73
C THR A 90 13.06 -4.08 15.08
N ILE A 91 12.52 -3.31 16.02
CA ILE A 91 13.11 -2.04 16.48
C ILE A 91 13.75 -2.15 17.87
N GLY A 92 13.87 -3.38 18.38
CA GLY A 92 14.57 -3.72 19.62
C GLY A 92 13.94 -3.10 20.86
N ILE A 93 12.60 -3.10 20.93
CA ILE A 93 11.88 -2.63 22.13
C ILE A 93 11.83 -3.80 23.14
N PRO A 94 12.34 -3.62 24.37
CA PRO A 94 12.16 -4.60 25.44
C PRO A 94 10.67 -4.82 25.74
N TYR A 95 10.27 -6.09 25.93
CA TYR A 95 8.88 -6.47 26.27
C TYR A 95 7.82 -6.09 25.22
N CYS A 96 8.21 -5.87 23.96
CA CYS A 96 7.27 -5.63 22.86
C CYS A 96 6.70 -6.95 22.29
N GLY A 97 5.40 -7.19 22.51
CA GLY A 97 4.71 -8.40 22.04
C GLY A 97 3.73 -8.19 20.87
N TYR A 98 3.85 -7.09 20.13
CA TYR A 98 2.88 -6.72 19.07
C TYR A 98 2.69 -7.81 18.01
N CYS A 99 3.77 -8.49 17.62
CA CYS A 99 3.78 -9.58 16.64
C CYS A 99 3.49 -10.97 17.24
N GLY A 100 3.15 -11.07 18.53
CA GLY A 100 2.89 -12.34 19.22
C GLY A 100 4.12 -13.04 19.81
N PHE A 101 5.34 -12.55 19.54
CA PHE A 101 6.56 -12.99 20.23
C PHE A 101 6.68 -12.37 21.63
N HIS A 102 7.52 -12.94 22.49
CA HIS A 102 7.72 -12.42 23.86
C HIS A 102 8.30 -10.99 23.88
N ASP A 103 9.29 -10.73 23.03
CA ASP A 103 9.89 -9.43 22.81
C ASP A 103 10.46 -9.31 21.38
N CYS A 104 11.00 -8.14 21.04
CA CYS A 104 11.65 -7.91 19.75
C CYS A 104 12.89 -8.80 19.51
N LYS A 105 13.55 -9.30 20.56
CA LYS A 105 14.72 -10.17 20.41
C LYS A 105 14.27 -11.57 20.00
N ALA A 106 13.29 -12.13 20.68
CA ALA A 106 12.69 -13.42 20.34
C ALA A 106 12.12 -13.43 18.92
N CYS A 107 11.48 -12.33 18.50
CA CYS A 107 11.02 -12.15 17.12
C CYS A 107 12.19 -12.24 16.13
N LYS A 108 13.24 -11.43 16.34
CA LYS A 108 14.42 -11.40 15.48
C LYS A 108 15.14 -12.75 15.41
N ASP A 109 15.30 -13.42 16.54
CA ASP A 109 15.98 -14.71 16.65
C ASP A 109 15.20 -15.84 15.95
N ALA A 110 13.87 -15.70 15.81
CA ALA A 110 13.01 -16.60 15.05
C ALA A 110 12.91 -16.23 13.55
N GLU A 111 13.78 -15.34 13.07
CA GLU A 111 13.74 -14.79 11.71
C GLU A 111 12.41 -14.08 11.37
N GLY A 112 11.78 -13.49 12.40
CA GLY A 112 10.69 -12.51 12.33
C GLY A 112 11.19 -11.07 12.46
#